data_AF-A0A1U8Q9P7-F1
#
_entry.id   AF-A0A1U8Q9P7-F1
#
_cell.length_a   1.000
_cell.length_b   1.000
_cell.length_c   1.000
_cell.angle_alpha   90.00
_cell.angle_beta   90.00
_cell.angle_gamma   90.00
#
_symmetry.space_group_name_H-M   'P 1'
#
loop_
_entity.id
_entity.type
_entity.pdbx_description
1 polymer ?
#
loop_
_entity_poly.entity_id
_entity_poly.type
_entity_poly.pdbx_seq_one_letter_code
_entity_poly.pdbx_strand_id
1 'polypeptide(L)'
;MEELNAFLPEGLPVGMTKEFEESMRSALLVRQSFLDLRDNFRRIVDPPLWSFDGKGPKPKRQIVLDGPVSCGKSIALSMLVQWAREQGWLVFYIAKGKEWTHGGFFYKNPQTGLWDTPVQAAKILQDFLKFNESRLQQIPCQIFDPIPLGEGAGVGWMKGVDSMAMPEGSTLYDLVQTGLTYTHAAVGVVVRLRKELSLVKDIPVLIAIDQYNSWFTFSEYGEPITARSWRPIHARELATVSAFRSMMHNDMMVGAFSHSTAVGKLRKDLPDVPLDARTNLPRYSLDEAATVCHYYLRQRLIRREAFSEEKWKKIYYLSNGNGAEMRWLVSFIQ
;
A
#
# COMPACT_ATOMS: atom_id res chain seq x y z
N MET A 1 -19.48 7.68 0.45
CA MET A 1 -18.80 6.39 0.19
C MET A 1 -18.58 6.15 -1.30
N GLU A 2 -19.59 6.35 -2.17
CA GLU A 2 -19.44 6.11 -3.62
C GLU A 2 -18.31 6.92 -4.27
N GLU A 3 -18.23 8.24 -4.02
CA GLU A 3 -17.14 9.09 -4.54
C GLU A 3 -15.76 8.60 -4.10
N LEU A 4 -15.62 8.21 -2.82
CA LEU A 4 -14.35 7.74 -2.30
C LEU A 4 -13.98 6.36 -2.86
N ASN A 5 -14.96 5.48 -3.10
CA ASN A 5 -14.74 4.21 -3.77
C ASN A 5 -14.29 4.41 -5.22
N ALA A 6 -14.69 5.51 -5.88
CA ALA A 6 -14.16 5.85 -7.20
C ALA A 6 -12.66 6.22 -7.13
N PHE A 7 -12.22 6.89 -6.06
CA PHE A 7 -10.80 7.22 -5.86
C PHE A 7 -9.97 6.11 -5.22
N LEU A 8 -10.56 5.10 -4.60
CA LEU A 8 -9.87 3.97 -3.93
C LEU A 8 -10.60 2.64 -4.20
N PRO A 9 -10.79 2.22 -5.46
CA PRO A 9 -11.54 1.02 -5.82
C PRO A 9 -10.83 -0.29 -5.46
N GLU A 10 -9.55 -0.23 -5.08
CA GLU A 10 -8.75 -1.35 -4.55
C GLU A 10 -9.16 -1.73 -3.12
N GLY A 11 -9.81 -0.81 -2.42
CA GLY A 11 -10.36 -1.03 -1.08
C GLY A 11 -9.90 0.00 -0.06
N LEU A 12 -10.77 0.24 0.92
CA LEU A 12 -10.52 1.16 2.03
C LEU A 12 -9.87 0.43 3.22
N PRO A 13 -8.98 1.10 3.97
CA PRO A 13 -8.48 0.57 5.23
C PRO A 13 -9.63 0.29 6.20
N VAL A 14 -9.56 -0.84 6.93
CA VAL A 14 -10.60 -1.25 7.90
C VAL A 14 -10.90 -0.15 8.93
N GLY A 15 -9.87 0.57 9.39
CA GLY A 15 -10.04 1.66 10.35
C GLY A 15 -10.82 2.88 9.80
N MET A 16 -10.74 3.09 8.48
CA MET A 16 -11.45 4.13 7.73
C MET A 16 -12.90 3.72 7.49
N THR A 17 -13.15 2.47 7.08
CA THR A 17 -14.50 1.92 6.93
C THR A 17 -15.28 2.01 8.25
N LYS A 18 -14.68 1.57 9.36
CA LYS A 18 -15.29 1.68 10.70
C LYS A 18 -15.57 3.13 11.12
N GLU A 19 -14.65 4.05 10.82
CA GLU A 19 -14.85 5.48 11.10
C GLU A 19 -16.11 6.00 10.38
N PHE A 20 -16.29 5.62 9.12
CA PHE A 20 -17.40 6.10 8.31
C PHE A 20 -18.73 5.45 8.67
N GLU A 21 -18.71 4.16 9.00
CA GLU A 21 -19.89 3.44 9.49
C GLU A 21 -20.38 4.01 10.81
N GLU A 22 -19.48 4.22 11.78
CA GLU A 22 -19.85 4.72 13.10
C GLU A 22 -20.24 6.21 13.05
N SER A 23 -19.47 7.04 12.35
CA SER A 23 -19.75 8.49 12.26
C SER A 23 -20.82 8.86 11.23
N MET A 24 -21.31 7.89 10.45
CA MET A 24 -22.27 8.03 9.36
C MET A 24 -21.86 9.09 8.30
N ARG A 25 -20.57 9.40 8.21
CA ARG A 25 -20.02 10.40 7.27
C ARG A 25 -18.65 9.97 6.77
N SER A 26 -18.36 10.29 5.51
CA SER A 26 -17.04 10.09 4.89
C SER A 26 -16.11 11.27 5.19
N ALA A 27 -15.85 11.56 6.47
CA ALA A 27 -14.97 12.66 6.90
C ALA A 27 -13.78 12.14 7.71
N LEU A 28 -12.60 12.70 7.46
CA LEU A 28 -11.35 12.33 8.13
C LEU A 28 -10.66 13.54 8.76
N LEU A 29 -9.96 13.30 9.86
CA LEU A 29 -9.08 14.29 10.45
C LEU A 29 -7.85 14.51 9.57
N VAL A 30 -7.65 15.74 9.12
CA VAL A 30 -6.39 16.15 8.48
C VAL A 30 -5.36 16.39 9.57
N ARG A 31 -4.25 15.67 9.50
CA ARG A 31 -3.18 15.69 10.51
C ARG A 31 -1.93 16.34 9.95
N GLN A 32 -1.11 16.92 10.84
CA GLN A 32 0.17 17.51 10.44
C GLN A 32 1.07 16.48 9.74
N SER A 33 1.11 15.24 10.25
CA SER A 33 1.90 14.16 9.65
C SER A 33 1.48 13.81 8.22
N PHE A 34 0.20 13.96 7.88
CA PHE A 34 -0.27 13.79 6.50
C PHE A 34 0.13 14.98 5.62
N LEU A 35 0.02 16.21 6.13
CA LEU A 35 0.45 17.41 5.41
C LEU A 35 1.94 17.34 5.08
N ASP A 36 2.78 16.95 6.06
CA ASP A 36 4.22 16.79 5.87
C ASP A 36 4.54 15.71 4.82
N LEU A 37 3.81 14.59 4.85
CA LEU A 37 3.95 13.50 3.88
C LEU A 37 3.58 13.95 2.46
N ARG A 38 2.43 14.61 2.32
CA ARG A 38 1.96 15.15 1.04
C ARG A 38 2.93 16.19 0.49
N ASP A 39 3.34 17.14 1.33
CA ASP A 39 4.22 18.23 0.93
C ASP A 39 5.62 17.72 0.58
N ASN A 40 6.10 16.66 1.23
CA ASN A 40 7.31 15.95 0.84
C ASN A 40 7.25 15.49 -0.61
N PHE A 41 6.18 14.77 -1.00
CA PHE A 41 6.04 14.27 -2.38
C PHE A 41 5.79 15.39 -3.38
N ARG A 42 5.00 16.40 -3.01
CA ARG A 42 4.80 17.58 -3.85
C ARG A 42 6.13 18.25 -4.20
N ARG A 43 7.03 18.45 -3.23
CA ARG A 43 8.35 19.07 -3.44
C ARG A 43 9.28 18.24 -4.33
N ILE A 44 9.05 16.94 -4.49
CA ILE A 44 9.84 16.09 -5.40
C ILE A 44 9.45 16.35 -6.85
N VAL A 45 8.14 16.51 -7.10
CA VAL A 45 7.58 16.69 -8.45
C VAL A 45 7.63 18.16 -8.87
N ASP A 46 7.29 19.07 -7.97
CA ASP A 46 7.24 20.51 -8.19
C ASP A 46 8.03 21.23 -7.06
N PRO A 47 9.38 21.33 -7.21
CA PRO A 47 10.22 21.96 -6.21
C PRO A 47 9.96 23.48 -6.17
N PRO A 48 9.84 24.09 -4.97
CA PRO A 48 9.58 25.52 -4.85
C PRO A 48 10.74 26.35 -5.44
N LEU A 49 10.41 27.41 -6.17
CA LEU A 49 11.36 28.33 -6.82
C LEU A 49 12.33 29.01 -5.84
N TRP A 50 11.93 29.19 -4.58
CA TRP A 50 12.78 29.71 -3.51
C TRP A 50 13.18 28.58 -2.57
N SER A 51 14.32 27.95 -2.87
CA SER A 51 15.03 27.09 -1.93
C SER A 51 15.54 27.96 -0.77
N PHE A 52 14.80 28.03 0.33
CA PHE A 52 15.30 28.59 1.60
C PHE A 52 16.56 27.80 2.00
N ASP A 53 17.73 28.41 1.76
CA ASP A 53 19.06 28.10 2.28
C ASP A 53 19.21 26.72 2.92
N GLY A 54 19.21 25.62 2.16
CA GLY A 54 19.76 24.28 2.52
C GLY A 54 19.48 23.66 3.90
N LYS A 55 18.63 24.26 4.74
CA LYS A 55 18.44 23.98 6.17
C LYS A 55 17.14 23.21 6.43
N GLY A 56 16.27 23.10 5.43
CA GLY A 56 15.08 22.26 5.47
C GLY A 56 15.41 20.78 5.24
N PRO A 57 14.61 19.85 5.79
CA PRO A 57 14.77 18.43 5.50
C PRO A 57 14.62 18.17 4.00
N LYS A 58 15.59 17.44 3.43
CA LYS A 58 15.57 17.05 2.02
C LYS A 58 14.36 16.16 1.75
N PRO A 59 13.65 16.33 0.62
CA PRO A 59 12.52 15.50 0.31
C PRO A 59 12.96 14.06 0.05
N LYS A 60 12.19 13.10 0.57
CA LYS A 60 12.48 11.67 0.52
C LYS A 60 11.57 10.99 -0.49
N ARG A 61 12.17 10.31 -1.47
CA ARG A 61 11.44 9.51 -2.46
C ARG A 61 10.87 8.23 -1.86
N GLN A 62 11.57 7.66 -0.88
CA GLN A 62 11.19 6.40 -0.24
C GLN A 62 10.86 6.64 1.23
N ILE A 63 9.65 6.27 1.64
CA ILE A 63 9.15 6.48 2.99
C ILE A 63 8.49 5.20 3.52
N VAL A 64 8.80 4.84 4.76
CA VAL A 64 8.06 3.82 5.52
C VAL A 64 7.35 4.49 6.67
N LEU A 65 6.01 4.49 6.65
CA LEU A 65 5.19 4.97 7.76
C LEU A 65 5.18 3.90 8.86
N ASP A 66 5.81 4.21 9.98
CA ASP A 66 5.84 3.38 11.19
C ASP A 66 5.18 4.13 12.36
N GLY A 67 4.93 3.47 13.48
CA GLY A 67 4.31 4.07 14.67
C GLY A 67 3.30 3.16 15.34
N PRO A 68 2.72 3.57 16.48
CA PRO A 68 1.85 2.71 17.30
C PRO A 68 0.64 2.13 16.56
N VAL A 69 0.11 1.00 17.05
CA VAL A 69 -1.15 0.44 16.54
C VAL A 69 -2.24 1.52 16.55
N SER A 70 -3.05 1.56 15.49
CA SER A 70 -4.19 2.48 15.37
C SER A 70 -3.86 3.99 15.44
N CYS A 71 -2.63 4.40 15.09
CA CYS A 71 -2.29 5.83 14.94
C CYS A 71 -2.64 6.45 13.58
N GLY A 72 -3.34 5.74 12.68
CA GLY A 72 -3.81 6.29 11.40
C GLY A 72 -2.87 6.18 10.20
N LYS A 73 -1.87 5.30 10.23
CA LYS A 73 -0.92 5.08 9.11
C LYS A 73 -1.61 4.74 7.79
N SER A 74 -2.47 3.72 7.80
CA SER A 74 -3.21 3.30 6.61
C SER A 74 -4.12 4.41 6.08
N ILE A 75 -4.73 5.19 6.97
CA ILE A 75 -5.58 6.34 6.59
C ILE A 75 -4.74 7.42 5.90
N ALA A 76 -3.58 7.78 6.47
CA ALA A 76 -2.68 8.76 5.87
C ALA A 76 -2.18 8.31 4.48
N LEU A 77 -1.89 7.02 4.31
CA LEU A 77 -1.52 6.46 3.02
C LEU A 77 -2.68 6.54 2.00
N SER A 78 -3.90 6.18 2.38
CA SER A 78 -5.08 6.28 1.50
C SER A 78 -5.40 7.73 1.12
N MET A 79 -5.28 8.67 2.06
CA MET A 79 -5.42 10.10 1.77
C MET A 79 -4.34 10.59 0.79
N LEU A 80 -3.11 10.07 0.89
CA LEU A 80 -2.03 10.41 -0.05
C LEU A 80 -2.33 9.88 -1.45
N VAL A 81 -2.84 8.65 -1.55
CA VAL A 81 -3.24 8.03 -2.82
C VAL A 81 -4.36 8.84 -3.48
N GLN A 82 -5.40 9.20 -2.71
CA GLN A 82 -6.49 10.04 -3.23
C GLN A 82 -5.93 11.37 -3.78
N TRP A 83 -5.12 12.07 -2.98
CA TRP A 83 -4.52 13.33 -3.41
C TRP A 83 -3.66 13.17 -4.67
N ALA A 84 -2.79 12.16 -4.74
CA ALA A 84 -1.94 11.92 -5.91
C ALA A 84 -2.77 11.63 -7.17
N ARG A 85 -3.88 10.90 -7.04
CA ARG A 85 -4.83 10.64 -8.12
C ARG A 85 -5.47 11.92 -8.65
N GLU A 86 -5.93 12.79 -7.74
CA GLU A 86 -6.47 14.13 -8.05
C GLU A 86 -5.43 15.02 -8.75
N GLN A 87 -4.13 14.89 -8.40
CA GLN A 87 -3.04 15.63 -9.03
C GLN A 87 -2.62 15.11 -10.41
N GLY A 88 -3.25 14.05 -10.94
CA GLY A 88 -2.84 13.53 -12.24
C GLY A 88 -1.74 12.46 -12.20
N TRP A 89 -1.37 11.91 -11.04
CA TRP A 89 -0.25 10.97 -10.92
C TRP A 89 -0.66 9.53 -11.15
N LEU A 90 0.19 8.72 -11.79
CA LEU A 90 -0.02 7.28 -11.90
C LEU A 90 0.24 6.62 -10.54
N VAL A 91 -0.77 5.98 -9.96
CA VAL A 91 -0.66 5.41 -8.62
C VAL A 91 -0.85 3.89 -8.64
N PHE A 92 0.18 3.17 -8.23
CA PHE A 92 0.13 1.74 -7.96
C PHE A 92 -0.16 1.52 -6.47
N TYR A 93 -1.43 1.32 -6.11
CA TYR A 93 -1.87 1.19 -4.73
C TYR A 93 -2.17 -0.25 -4.35
N ILE A 94 -1.56 -0.71 -3.24
CA ILE A 94 -1.82 -2.01 -2.63
C ILE A 94 -2.44 -1.78 -1.25
N ALA A 95 -3.77 -1.90 -1.16
CA ALA A 95 -4.51 -1.69 0.08
C ALA A 95 -4.23 -2.76 1.16
N LYS A 96 -3.81 -3.97 0.75
CA LYS A 96 -3.55 -5.09 1.66
C LYS A 96 -2.35 -5.91 1.20
N GLY A 97 -1.14 -5.47 1.59
CA GLY A 97 0.10 -6.18 1.27
C GLY A 97 0.16 -7.61 1.80
N LYS A 98 -0.52 -7.92 2.92
CA LYS A 98 -0.59 -9.28 3.46
C LYS A 98 -1.19 -10.28 2.48
N GLU A 99 -2.17 -9.89 1.65
CA GLU A 99 -2.80 -10.80 0.67
C GLU A 99 -1.81 -11.37 -0.34
N TRP A 100 -0.63 -10.73 -0.51
CA TRP A 100 0.39 -11.25 -1.42
C TRP A 100 1.15 -12.45 -0.85
N THR A 101 1.04 -12.70 0.45
CA THR A 101 1.80 -13.74 1.16
C THR A 101 0.94 -14.92 1.59
N HIS A 102 -0.30 -15.04 1.12
CA HIS A 102 -1.18 -16.17 1.45
C HIS A 102 -2.28 -16.38 0.41
N GLY A 103 -2.88 -17.58 0.43
CA GLY A 103 -4.02 -17.96 -0.41
C GLY A 103 -3.65 -18.36 -1.84
N GLY A 104 -4.64 -18.81 -2.62
CA GLY A 104 -4.44 -19.15 -4.03
C GLY A 104 -3.43 -20.27 -4.31
N PHE A 105 -3.12 -20.44 -5.60
CA PHE A 105 -2.09 -21.37 -6.07
C PHE A 105 -0.71 -20.71 -6.06
N PHE A 106 0.32 -21.49 -5.75
CA PHE A 106 1.71 -21.07 -5.80
C PHE A 106 2.59 -22.17 -6.40
N TYR A 107 3.60 -21.78 -7.17
CA TYR A 107 4.46 -22.69 -7.92
C TYR A 107 5.90 -22.24 -7.88
N LYS A 108 6.86 -23.16 -7.84
CA LYS A 108 8.28 -22.82 -7.91
C LYS A 108 8.69 -22.66 -9.37
N ASN A 109 9.19 -21.50 -9.74
CA ASN A 109 9.69 -21.28 -11.08
C ASN A 109 11.15 -21.75 -11.18
N PRO A 110 11.48 -22.77 -12.01
CA PRO A 110 12.83 -23.29 -12.11
C PRO A 110 13.83 -22.28 -12.69
N GLN A 111 13.38 -21.35 -13.53
CA GLN A 111 14.24 -20.40 -14.22
C GLN A 111 14.68 -19.26 -13.30
N THR A 112 13.77 -18.74 -12.48
CA THR A 112 14.05 -17.63 -11.58
C THR A 112 14.45 -18.07 -10.17
N GLY A 113 14.10 -19.31 -9.79
CA GLY A 113 14.25 -19.82 -8.43
C GLY A 113 13.26 -19.22 -7.41
N LEU A 114 12.35 -18.35 -7.87
CA LEU A 114 11.33 -17.71 -7.05
C LEU A 114 10.01 -18.48 -7.10
N TRP A 115 9.09 -18.15 -6.19
CA TRP A 115 7.76 -18.73 -6.13
C TRP A 115 6.74 -17.80 -6.78
N ASP A 116 6.07 -18.31 -7.79
CA ASP A 116 5.06 -17.62 -8.59
C ASP A 116 3.68 -17.80 -7.97
N THR A 117 2.91 -16.71 -7.86
CA THR A 117 1.55 -16.69 -7.30
C THR A 117 0.56 -16.17 -8.35
N PRO A 118 0.16 -16.98 -9.35
CA PRO A 118 -0.59 -16.51 -10.52
C PRO A 118 -1.98 -15.94 -10.20
N VAL A 119 -2.71 -16.53 -9.25
CA VAL A 119 -4.02 -16.02 -8.82
C VAL A 119 -3.89 -14.63 -8.21
N GLN A 120 -2.87 -14.44 -7.38
CA GLN A 120 -2.58 -13.15 -6.76
C GLN A 120 -2.09 -12.14 -7.80
N ALA A 121 -1.25 -12.54 -8.74
CA ALA A 121 -0.80 -11.68 -9.83
C ALA A 121 -1.96 -11.14 -10.67
N ALA A 122 -2.92 -11.99 -11.05
CA ALA A 122 -4.11 -11.55 -11.75
C ALA A 122 -4.92 -10.53 -10.94
N LYS A 123 -5.08 -10.75 -9.62
CA LYS A 123 -5.76 -9.79 -8.74
C LYS A 123 -5.04 -8.44 -8.67
N ILE A 124 -3.71 -8.45 -8.59
CA ILE A 124 -2.89 -7.22 -8.60
C ILE A 124 -3.13 -6.42 -9.88
N LEU A 125 -3.15 -7.11 -11.03
CA LEU A 125 -3.40 -6.51 -12.33
C LEU A 125 -4.82 -5.94 -12.44
N GLN A 126 -5.82 -6.66 -11.93
CA GLN A 126 -7.20 -6.17 -11.87
C GLN A 126 -7.31 -4.93 -11.00
N ASP A 127 -6.74 -4.95 -9.79
CA ASP A 127 -6.76 -3.81 -8.87
C ASP A 127 -6.08 -2.57 -9.49
N PHE A 128 -4.96 -2.77 -10.19
CA PHE A 128 -4.25 -1.68 -10.86
C PHE A 128 -5.05 -1.03 -12.00
N LEU A 129 -5.85 -1.82 -12.75
CA LEU A 129 -6.69 -1.30 -13.83
C LEU A 129 -7.84 -0.42 -13.32
N LYS A 130 -8.44 -0.76 -12.17
CA LYS A 130 -9.70 -0.15 -11.69
C LYS A 130 -9.72 1.38 -11.73
N PHE A 131 -8.59 2.02 -11.38
CA PHE A 131 -8.47 3.49 -11.44
C PHE A 131 -7.65 3.98 -12.64
N ASN A 132 -6.62 3.25 -13.05
CA ASN A 132 -5.60 3.78 -13.97
C ASN A 132 -5.88 3.49 -15.45
N GLU A 133 -6.97 2.80 -15.81
CA GLU A 133 -7.26 2.33 -17.17
C GLU A 133 -7.00 3.38 -18.26
N SER A 134 -7.61 4.56 -18.14
CA SER A 134 -7.50 5.64 -19.14
C SER A 134 -6.07 6.14 -19.34
N ARG A 135 -5.22 6.07 -18.31
CA ARG A 135 -3.81 6.50 -18.39
C ARG A 135 -2.92 5.40 -18.91
N LEU A 136 -3.19 4.14 -18.56
CA LEU A 136 -2.40 3.01 -19.03
C LEU A 136 -2.48 2.83 -20.55
N GLN A 137 -3.59 3.25 -21.16
CA GLN A 137 -3.75 3.29 -22.62
C GLN A 137 -2.87 4.34 -23.31
N GLN A 138 -2.39 5.35 -22.58
CA GLN A 138 -1.57 6.44 -23.12
C GLN A 138 -0.07 6.20 -22.96
N ILE A 139 0.33 5.26 -22.11
CA ILE A 139 1.73 5.03 -21.75
C ILE A 139 2.25 3.82 -22.53
N PRO A 140 3.24 3.99 -23.43
CA PRO A 140 3.85 2.89 -24.15
C PRO A 140 4.73 2.04 -23.24
N CYS A 141 4.83 0.73 -23.54
CA CYS A 141 5.86 -0.12 -22.95
C CYS A 141 7.24 0.31 -23.48
N GLN A 142 8.22 0.43 -22.59
CA GLN A 142 9.58 0.83 -22.95
C GLN A 142 10.52 -0.35 -23.07
N ILE A 143 10.17 -1.50 -22.49
CA ILE A 143 11.00 -2.68 -22.60
C ILE A 143 10.30 -3.78 -23.39
N PHE A 144 11.06 -4.40 -24.29
CA PHE A 144 10.57 -5.30 -25.34
C PHE A 144 11.03 -6.76 -25.14
N ASP A 145 11.81 -7.03 -24.09
CA ASP A 145 12.21 -8.41 -23.76
C ASP A 145 10.97 -9.31 -23.59
N PRO A 146 11.04 -10.57 -24.04
CA PRO A 146 9.98 -11.55 -23.82
C PRO A 146 9.64 -11.71 -22.34
N ILE A 147 8.34 -11.83 -22.05
CA ILE A 147 7.83 -12.05 -20.70
C ILE A 147 8.05 -13.53 -20.35
N PRO A 148 8.76 -13.86 -19.25
CA PRO A 148 8.90 -15.24 -18.83
C PRO A 148 7.54 -15.79 -18.40
N LEU A 149 7.21 -16.99 -18.87
CA LEU A 149 5.99 -17.70 -18.51
C LEU A 149 6.24 -18.60 -17.32
N GLY A 150 5.29 -18.60 -16.38
CA GLY A 150 5.26 -19.51 -15.26
C GLY A 150 4.16 -20.56 -15.39
N GLU A 151 4.00 -21.33 -14.31
CA GLU A 151 2.89 -22.27 -14.19
C GLU A 151 1.56 -21.52 -14.06
N GLY A 152 0.56 -21.95 -14.83
CA GLY A 152 -0.77 -21.37 -14.77
C GLY A 152 -1.58 -21.94 -13.60
N ALA A 153 -2.37 -21.09 -12.95
CA ALA A 153 -3.26 -21.47 -11.86
C ALA A 153 -4.17 -22.65 -12.24
N GLY A 154 -3.91 -23.82 -11.68
CA GLY A 154 -4.70 -25.03 -11.88
C GLY A 154 -4.61 -25.67 -13.29
N VAL A 155 -3.74 -25.17 -14.17
CA VAL A 155 -3.62 -25.64 -15.57
C VAL A 155 -2.22 -26.16 -15.92
N GLY A 156 -1.24 -26.00 -15.03
CA GLY A 156 0.13 -26.51 -15.21
C GLY A 156 0.97 -25.63 -16.14
N TRP A 157 2.03 -26.22 -16.69
CA TRP A 157 2.95 -25.53 -17.60
C TRP A 157 2.44 -25.54 -19.04
N MET A 158 2.68 -24.43 -19.75
CA MET A 158 2.43 -24.39 -21.18
C MET A 158 3.48 -25.25 -21.91
N LYS A 159 3.04 -26.13 -22.81
CA LYS A 159 3.96 -27.06 -23.50
C LYS A 159 4.79 -26.32 -24.54
N GLY A 160 6.12 -26.34 -24.38
CA GLY A 160 7.09 -25.88 -25.38
C GLY A 160 7.17 -24.36 -25.56
N VAL A 161 6.61 -23.57 -24.64
CA VAL A 161 6.65 -22.10 -24.67
C VAL A 161 7.06 -21.58 -23.30
N ASP A 162 8.27 -21.05 -23.21
CA ASP A 162 8.85 -20.54 -21.97
C ASP A 162 8.72 -19.02 -21.81
N SER A 163 8.45 -18.31 -22.92
CA SER A 163 8.31 -16.85 -22.91
C SER A 163 7.31 -16.37 -23.95
N MET A 164 6.74 -15.19 -23.71
CA MET A 164 5.78 -14.54 -24.59
C MET A 164 6.31 -13.16 -25.00
N ALA A 165 6.49 -12.94 -26.30
CA ALA A 165 6.85 -11.64 -26.82
C ALA A 165 5.62 -10.71 -26.87
N MET A 166 5.81 -9.44 -26.52
CA MET A 166 4.79 -8.40 -26.68
C MET A 166 4.90 -7.79 -28.08
N PRO A 167 3.78 -7.47 -28.74
CA PRO A 167 3.81 -6.71 -29.99
C PRO A 167 4.51 -5.35 -29.83
N GLU A 168 5.26 -4.94 -30.84
CA GLU A 168 5.90 -3.62 -30.85
C GLU A 168 4.84 -2.51 -30.78
N GLY A 169 5.10 -1.48 -29.98
CA GLY A 169 4.16 -0.38 -29.76
C GLY A 169 3.03 -0.69 -28.76
N SER A 170 3.06 -1.83 -28.06
CA SER A 170 2.10 -2.13 -27.00
C SER A 170 2.13 -1.09 -25.87
N THR A 171 0.97 -0.81 -25.30
CA THR A 171 0.81 0.07 -24.13
C THR A 171 0.89 -0.71 -22.83
N LEU A 172 1.05 0.00 -21.69
CA LEU A 172 0.96 -0.63 -20.37
C LEU A 172 -0.41 -1.27 -20.14
N TYR A 173 -1.47 -0.76 -20.76
CA TYR A 173 -2.78 -1.39 -20.73
C TYR A 173 -2.75 -2.77 -21.41
N ASP A 174 -2.17 -2.87 -22.61
CA ASP A 174 -2.07 -4.13 -23.35
C ASP A 174 -1.23 -5.17 -22.58
N LEU A 175 -0.15 -4.71 -21.93
CA LEU A 175 0.67 -5.54 -21.05
C LEU A 175 -0.16 -6.12 -19.90
N VAL A 176 -0.97 -5.29 -19.24
CA VAL A 176 -1.83 -5.72 -18.13
C VAL A 176 -2.94 -6.66 -18.61
N GLN A 177 -3.59 -6.36 -19.74
CA GLN A 177 -4.60 -7.23 -20.36
C GLN A 177 -4.03 -8.59 -20.76
N THR A 178 -2.79 -8.63 -21.25
CA THR A 178 -2.08 -9.88 -21.56
C THR A 178 -1.94 -10.74 -20.31
N GLY A 179 -1.55 -10.14 -19.18
CA GLY A 179 -1.44 -10.86 -17.90
C GLY A 179 -2.77 -11.32 -17.31
N LEU A 180 -3.88 -10.65 -17.64
CA LEU A 180 -5.23 -11.06 -17.23
C LEU A 180 -5.80 -12.16 -18.11
N THR A 181 -5.47 -12.13 -19.41
CA THR A 181 -5.93 -13.12 -20.39
C THR A 181 -5.15 -14.43 -20.25
N TYR A 182 -3.83 -14.34 -20.05
CA TYR A 182 -2.94 -15.49 -19.95
C TYR A 182 -2.42 -15.65 -18.53
N THR A 183 -3.01 -16.59 -17.79
CA THR A 183 -2.60 -16.91 -16.41
C THR A 183 -1.11 -17.25 -16.27
N HIS A 184 -0.51 -17.89 -17.28
CA HIS A 184 0.93 -18.22 -17.30
C HIS A 184 1.81 -16.96 -17.31
N ALA A 185 1.34 -15.89 -17.94
CA ALA A 185 2.07 -14.62 -18.05
C ALA A 185 1.84 -13.70 -16.86
N ALA A 186 0.78 -13.91 -16.07
CA ALA A 186 0.35 -12.98 -15.01
C ALA A 186 1.50 -12.54 -14.07
N VAL A 187 2.28 -13.49 -13.56
CA VAL A 187 3.40 -13.19 -12.65
C VAL A 187 4.53 -12.46 -13.37
N GLY A 188 4.91 -12.94 -14.55
CA GLY A 188 5.93 -12.29 -15.40
C GLY A 188 5.54 -10.86 -15.76
N VAL A 189 4.26 -10.62 -16.07
CA VAL A 189 3.68 -9.30 -16.35
C VAL A 189 3.77 -8.39 -15.13
N VAL A 190 3.46 -8.86 -13.92
CA VAL A 190 3.60 -8.03 -12.70
C VAL A 190 5.06 -7.63 -12.45
N VAL A 191 6.00 -8.57 -12.62
CA VAL A 191 7.44 -8.29 -12.49
C VAL A 191 7.92 -7.33 -13.57
N ARG A 192 7.39 -7.46 -14.80
CA ARG A 192 7.69 -6.53 -15.90
C ARG A 192 7.11 -5.15 -15.63
N LEU A 193 5.86 -5.07 -15.21
CA LEU A 193 5.17 -3.83 -14.86
C LEU A 193 5.96 -3.02 -13.84
N ARG A 194 6.53 -3.67 -12.81
CA ARG A 194 7.42 -3.00 -11.85
C ARG A 194 8.57 -2.25 -12.52
N LYS A 195 9.22 -2.86 -13.52
CA LYS A 195 10.35 -2.28 -14.25
C LYS A 195 9.88 -1.16 -15.17
N GLU A 196 8.78 -1.38 -15.89
CA GLU A 196 8.17 -0.37 -16.76
C GLU A 196 7.79 0.90 -15.97
N LEU A 197 7.17 0.74 -14.80
CA LEU A 197 6.79 1.86 -13.93
C LEU A 197 7.99 2.72 -13.48
N SER A 198 9.19 2.14 -13.34
CA SER A 198 10.42 2.90 -13.06
C SER A 198 10.94 3.70 -14.25
N LEU A 199 10.54 3.33 -15.47
CA LEU A 199 10.98 3.96 -16.71
C LEU A 199 10.03 5.08 -17.15
N VAL A 200 8.78 5.08 -16.67
CA VAL A 200 7.82 6.16 -16.93
C VAL A 200 8.34 7.47 -16.32
N LYS A 201 8.54 8.48 -17.17
CA LYS A 201 9.03 9.82 -16.77
C LYS A 201 8.08 10.95 -17.13
N ASP A 202 7.13 10.71 -18.04
CA ASP A 202 6.21 11.73 -18.54
C ASP A 202 5.21 12.20 -17.47
N ILE A 203 4.86 11.28 -16.55
CA ILE A 203 3.98 11.56 -15.43
C ILE A 203 4.59 11.04 -14.12
N PRO A 204 4.31 11.68 -12.97
CA PRO A 204 4.78 11.18 -11.69
C PRO A 204 4.14 9.82 -11.36
N VAL A 205 4.97 8.86 -10.95
CA VAL A 205 4.54 7.52 -10.54
C VAL A 205 4.74 7.36 -9.03
N LEU A 206 3.68 6.95 -8.32
CA LEU A 206 3.69 6.66 -6.89
C LEU A 206 3.34 5.20 -6.63
N ILE A 207 4.22 4.48 -5.92
CA ILE A 207 3.96 3.13 -5.42
C ILE A 207 3.57 3.22 -3.95
N ALA A 208 2.35 2.85 -3.60
CA ALA A 208 1.80 2.96 -2.24
C ALA A 208 1.36 1.59 -1.72
N ILE A 209 1.90 1.15 -0.57
CA ILE A 209 1.74 -0.22 -0.07
C ILE A 209 1.33 -0.20 1.39
N ASP A 210 0.11 -0.62 1.71
CA ASP A 210 -0.30 -0.83 3.10
C ASP A 210 0.06 -2.25 3.56
N GLN A 211 0.27 -2.44 4.86
CA GLN A 211 0.73 -3.70 5.46
C GLN A 211 2.08 -4.16 4.91
N TYR A 212 2.96 -3.20 4.57
CA TYR A 212 4.27 -3.44 3.96
C TYR A 212 5.19 -4.32 4.84
N ASN A 213 4.98 -4.30 6.15
CA ASN A 213 5.67 -5.19 7.10
C ASN A 213 5.43 -6.70 6.81
N SER A 214 4.30 -7.08 6.20
CA SER A 214 4.04 -8.48 5.81
C SER A 214 5.06 -9.03 4.80
N TRP A 215 5.80 -8.17 4.10
CA TRP A 215 6.80 -8.59 3.11
C TRP A 215 8.20 -8.82 3.71
N PHE A 216 8.36 -8.64 5.02
CA PHE A 216 9.60 -8.87 5.75
C PHE A 216 9.55 -10.10 6.68
N THR A 217 8.51 -10.92 6.54
CA THR A 217 8.30 -12.13 7.34
C THR A 217 8.09 -13.36 6.44
N PHE A 218 7.84 -14.49 7.08
CA PHE A 218 7.39 -15.71 6.40
C PHE A 218 5.96 -15.57 5.89
N SER A 219 5.75 -16.10 4.69
CA SER A 219 4.44 -16.27 4.08
C SER A 219 3.71 -17.48 4.69
N GLU A 220 2.42 -17.64 4.36
CA GLU A 220 1.67 -18.86 4.73
C GLU A 220 2.02 -20.05 3.81
N TYR A 221 2.79 -19.81 2.74
CA TYR A 221 3.24 -20.86 1.84
C TYR A 221 4.37 -21.68 2.44
N GLY A 222 4.40 -22.96 2.06
CA GLY A 222 5.36 -23.93 2.54
C GLY A 222 5.94 -24.78 1.42
N GLU A 223 7.25 -24.91 1.39
CA GLU A 223 7.93 -25.88 0.52
C GLU A 223 8.01 -27.22 1.25
N PRO A 224 7.39 -28.29 0.75
CA PRO A 224 7.53 -29.62 1.35
C PRO A 224 8.98 -30.10 1.20
N ILE A 225 9.65 -30.36 2.32
CA ILE A 225 11.00 -30.97 2.32
C ILE A 225 10.88 -32.48 2.36
N THR A 226 10.01 -32.99 3.24
CA THR A 226 9.69 -34.41 3.36
C THR A 226 8.18 -34.59 3.39
N ALA A 227 7.70 -35.84 3.37
CA ALA A 227 6.28 -36.14 3.53
C ALA A 227 5.68 -35.62 4.85
N ARG A 228 6.50 -35.26 5.85
CA ARG A 228 6.06 -34.81 7.19
C ARG A 228 6.60 -33.45 7.61
N SER A 229 7.44 -32.81 6.80
CA SER A 229 8.05 -31.51 7.13
C SER A 229 8.01 -30.56 5.95
N TRP A 230 7.77 -29.30 6.24
CA TRP A 230 7.78 -28.22 5.26
C TRP A 230 8.61 -27.04 5.78
N ARG A 231 9.27 -26.34 4.85
CA ARG A 231 10.01 -25.11 5.08
C ARG A 231 9.08 -23.93 4.84
N PRO A 232 8.89 -23.03 5.83
CA PRO A 232 8.18 -21.79 5.60
C PRO A 232 8.88 -20.95 4.53
N ILE A 233 8.13 -20.57 3.49
CA ILE A 233 8.66 -19.74 2.41
C ILE A 233 8.67 -18.30 2.90
N HIS A 234 9.84 -17.65 2.82
CA HIS A 234 9.94 -16.24 3.19
C HIS A 234 9.24 -15.36 2.13
N ALA A 235 8.56 -14.27 2.51
CA ALA A 235 7.82 -13.44 1.56
C ALA A 235 8.70 -12.89 0.41
N ARG A 236 9.98 -12.60 0.69
CA ARG A 236 10.99 -12.22 -0.31
C ARG A 236 11.22 -13.27 -1.43
N GLU A 237 10.91 -14.54 -1.18
CA GLU A 237 11.08 -15.62 -2.17
C GLU A 237 9.89 -15.69 -3.13
N LEU A 238 8.80 -14.94 -2.88
CA LEU A 238 7.67 -14.81 -3.79
C LEU A 238 8.01 -13.80 -4.89
N ALA A 239 7.82 -14.15 -6.16
CA ALA A 239 8.24 -13.32 -7.30
C ALA A 239 7.59 -11.94 -7.31
N THR A 240 6.28 -11.87 -7.05
CA THR A 240 5.52 -10.61 -7.00
C THR A 240 6.02 -9.70 -5.86
N VAL A 241 6.19 -10.25 -4.65
CA VAL A 241 6.72 -9.50 -3.51
C VAL A 241 8.16 -9.06 -3.76
N SER A 242 9.03 -9.96 -4.24
CA SER A 242 10.44 -9.68 -4.52
C SER A 242 10.60 -8.46 -5.45
N ALA A 243 9.76 -8.35 -6.49
CA ALA A 243 9.78 -7.23 -7.42
C ALA A 243 9.45 -5.87 -6.77
N PHE A 244 8.46 -5.82 -5.88
CA PHE A 244 7.99 -4.55 -5.28
C PHE A 244 8.57 -4.27 -3.90
N ARG A 245 9.21 -5.24 -3.25
CA ARG A 245 9.70 -5.12 -1.87
C ARG A 245 10.85 -4.13 -1.74
N SER A 246 11.78 -4.07 -2.70
CA SER A 246 12.95 -3.19 -2.60
C SER A 246 12.57 -1.71 -2.77
N MET A 247 12.98 -0.88 -1.82
CA MET A 247 12.90 0.59 -1.87
C MET A 247 14.23 1.21 -2.35
N MET A 248 15.21 0.42 -2.78
CA MET A 248 16.52 0.96 -3.20
C MET A 248 16.49 1.60 -4.61
N HIS A 249 15.34 1.60 -5.28
CA HIS A 249 15.14 2.23 -6.57
C HIS A 249 14.81 3.72 -6.41
N ASN A 250 15.10 4.55 -7.41
CA ASN A 250 14.89 6.00 -7.38
C ASN A 250 13.41 6.43 -7.58
N ASP A 251 12.47 5.51 -7.38
CA ASP A 251 11.03 5.72 -7.55
C ASP A 251 10.41 6.35 -6.30
N MET A 252 9.27 7.04 -6.46
CA MET A 252 8.49 7.49 -5.31
C MET A 252 7.70 6.30 -4.75
N MET A 253 8.06 5.88 -3.53
CA MET A 253 7.50 4.69 -2.90
C MET A 253 7.18 4.94 -1.42
N VAL A 254 5.98 4.55 -1.00
CA VAL A 254 5.52 4.66 0.38
C VAL A 254 4.99 3.32 0.86
N GLY A 255 5.59 2.79 1.92
CA GLY A 255 5.09 1.62 2.64
C GLY A 255 4.47 2.03 3.97
N ALA A 256 3.29 1.54 4.34
CA ALA A 256 2.74 1.69 5.68
C ALA A 256 2.84 0.37 6.44
N PHE A 257 3.38 0.43 7.65
CA PHE A 257 3.42 -0.70 8.56
C PHE A 257 2.06 -0.90 9.22
N SER A 258 1.62 -2.15 9.33
CA SER A 258 0.42 -2.50 10.08
C SER A 258 0.80 -3.38 11.26
N HIS A 259 0.98 -2.77 12.44
CA HIS A 259 1.23 -3.51 13.69
C HIS A 259 -0.01 -4.29 14.18
N SER A 260 -1.14 -4.17 13.49
CA SER A 260 -2.30 -5.05 13.67
C SER A 260 -2.09 -6.41 13.01
N THR A 261 -1.13 -6.54 12.08
CA THR A 261 -0.74 -7.83 11.52
C THR A 261 0.28 -8.49 12.45
N ALA A 262 0.13 -9.80 12.68
CA ALA A 262 0.93 -10.57 13.63
C ALA A 262 2.33 -10.90 13.07
N VAL A 263 3.11 -9.86 12.74
CA VAL A 263 4.42 -9.99 12.07
C VAL A 263 5.61 -9.97 13.03
N GLY A 264 5.35 -9.85 14.32
CA GLY A 264 6.38 -9.70 15.35
C GLY A 264 7.11 -8.36 15.27
N LYS A 265 8.13 -8.18 16.10
CA LYS A 265 8.97 -6.98 16.09
C LYS A 265 10.01 -7.09 14.98
N LEU A 266 9.80 -6.36 13.89
CA LEU A 266 10.82 -6.18 12.86
C LEU A 266 11.99 -5.32 13.39
N ARG A 267 13.18 -5.55 12.83
CA ARG A 267 14.36 -4.72 13.12
C ARG A 267 14.12 -3.28 12.66
N LYS A 268 14.86 -2.34 13.27
CA LYS A 268 14.88 -0.94 12.83
C LYS A 268 15.42 -0.84 11.40
N ASP A 269 16.51 -1.55 11.16
CA ASP A 269 17.12 -1.64 9.83
C ASP A 269 16.51 -2.82 9.10
N LEU A 270 15.85 -2.51 7.98
CA LEU A 270 15.25 -3.51 7.11
C LEU A 270 16.17 -3.71 5.91
N PRO A 271 16.34 -4.95 5.43
CA PRO A 271 17.05 -5.19 4.19
C PRO A 271 16.32 -4.51 3.03
N ASP A 272 17.06 -3.97 2.07
CA ASP A 272 16.53 -3.37 0.84
C ASP A 272 15.65 -2.12 1.06
N VAL A 273 15.80 -1.46 2.21
CA VAL A 273 15.12 -0.20 2.55
C VAL A 273 16.16 0.82 3.04
N PRO A 274 16.13 2.08 2.56
CA PRO A 274 17.03 3.12 3.05
C PRO A 274 16.88 3.35 4.56
N LEU A 275 18.00 3.56 5.26
CA LEU A 275 18.03 3.70 6.73
C LEU A 275 17.17 4.86 7.24
N ASP A 276 17.07 5.93 6.46
CA ASP A 276 16.33 7.14 6.78
C ASP A 276 14.90 7.15 6.22
N ALA A 277 14.44 6.10 5.55
CA ALA A 277 13.08 6.03 4.99
C ALA A 277 12.00 6.01 6.08
N ARG A 278 12.30 5.50 7.27
CA ARG A 278 11.31 5.30 8.34
C ARG A 278 10.86 6.64 8.94
N THR A 279 9.55 6.88 8.90
CA THR A 279 8.90 8.06 9.46
C THR A 279 7.85 7.61 10.47
N ASN A 280 7.97 8.07 11.71
CA ASN A 280 7.05 7.69 12.79
C ASN A 280 5.82 8.59 12.80
N LEU A 281 4.63 8.01 12.67
CA LEU A 281 3.35 8.67 12.85
C LEU A 281 2.96 8.65 14.33
N PRO A 282 2.84 9.83 14.98
CA PRO A 282 2.44 9.91 16.36
C PRO A 282 0.95 9.57 16.54
N ARG A 283 0.59 9.28 17.79
CA ARG A 283 -0.81 9.25 18.24
C ARG A 283 -1.41 10.67 18.21
N TYR A 284 -2.70 10.80 18.50
CA TYR A 284 -3.32 12.12 18.51
C TYR A 284 -2.65 13.04 19.51
N SER A 285 -2.44 14.30 19.11
CA SER A 285 -2.16 15.37 20.08
C SER A 285 -3.42 15.71 20.87
N LEU A 286 -3.28 16.53 21.91
CA LEU A 286 -4.41 16.99 22.71
C LEU A 286 -5.41 17.80 21.86
N ASP A 287 -4.92 18.61 20.91
CA ASP A 287 -5.76 19.41 20.01
C ASP A 287 -6.45 18.55 18.94
N GLU A 288 -5.73 17.55 18.39
CA GLU A 288 -6.31 16.56 17.48
C GLU A 288 -7.42 15.76 18.20
N ALA A 289 -7.15 15.33 19.43
CA ALA A 289 -8.11 14.62 20.28
C ALA A 289 -9.35 15.47 20.59
N ALA A 290 -9.17 16.74 20.94
CA ALA A 290 -10.27 17.67 21.16
C ALA A 290 -11.15 17.78 19.90
N THR A 291 -10.52 18.00 18.74
CA THR A 291 -11.19 18.14 17.45
C THR A 291 -12.02 16.89 17.11
N VAL A 292 -11.45 15.71 17.32
CA VAL A 292 -12.12 14.42 17.10
C VAL A 292 -13.29 14.22 18.06
N CYS A 293 -13.11 14.52 19.35
CA CYS A 293 -14.20 14.42 20.33
C CYS A 293 -15.36 15.40 20.03
N HIS A 294 -15.06 16.63 19.60
CA HIS A 294 -16.07 17.58 19.13
C HIS A 294 -16.74 17.12 17.82
N TYR A 295 -16.00 16.43 16.93
CA TYR A 295 -16.60 15.79 15.76
C TYR A 295 -17.58 14.68 16.17
N TYR A 296 -17.21 13.80 17.09
CA TYR A 296 -18.08 12.72 17.59
C TYR A 296 -19.31 13.25 18.32
N LEU A 297 -19.19 14.34 19.08
CA LEU A 297 -20.33 15.03 19.67
C LEU A 297 -21.32 15.50 18.59
N ARG A 298 -20.83 16.09 17.49
CA ARG A 298 -21.66 16.54 16.37
C ARG A 298 -22.33 15.37 15.63
N GLN A 299 -21.66 14.22 15.54
CA GLN A 299 -22.23 13.01 14.95
C GLN A 299 -23.10 12.20 15.93
N ARG A 300 -23.36 12.73 17.14
CA ARG A 300 -24.18 12.08 18.18
C ARG A 300 -23.65 10.71 18.64
N LEU A 301 -22.34 10.48 18.50
CA LEU A 301 -21.64 9.35 19.10
C LEU A 301 -21.42 9.54 20.62
N ILE A 302 -21.47 10.80 21.06
CA ILE A 302 -21.41 11.19 22.47
C ILE A 302 -22.74 11.87 22.84
N ARG A 303 -23.31 11.52 24.00
CA ARG A 303 -24.48 12.22 24.53
C ARG A 303 -24.11 13.66 24.91
N ARG A 304 -24.89 14.64 24.46
CA ARG A 304 -24.58 16.06 24.67
C ARG A 304 -24.48 16.45 26.16
N GLU A 305 -25.34 15.88 26.99
CA GLU A 305 -25.37 16.09 28.44
C GLU A 305 -24.13 15.51 29.14
N ALA A 306 -23.58 14.44 28.57
CA ALA A 306 -22.44 13.73 29.11
C ALA A 306 -21.11 14.44 28.77
N PHE A 307 -21.07 15.23 27.70
CA PHE A 307 -19.84 15.83 27.19
C PHE A 307 -19.34 16.98 28.08
N SER A 308 -18.10 16.89 28.54
CA SER A 308 -17.41 17.94 29.28
C SER A 308 -15.92 17.93 28.96
N GLU A 309 -15.24 19.05 29.19
CA GLU A 309 -13.80 19.15 28.98
C GLU A 309 -13.00 18.09 29.73
N GLU A 310 -13.35 17.86 30.99
CA GLU A 310 -12.64 16.92 31.85
C GLU A 310 -12.81 15.47 31.35
N LYS A 311 -14.02 15.09 30.92
CA LYS A 311 -14.31 13.70 30.52
C LYS A 311 -13.62 13.31 29.21
N TRP A 312 -13.60 14.17 28.20
CA TRP A 312 -12.89 13.82 26.95
C TRP A 312 -11.38 13.81 27.17
N LYS A 313 -10.84 14.71 28.02
CA LYS A 313 -9.42 14.68 28.43
C LYS A 313 -9.08 13.37 29.15
N LYS A 314 -9.94 12.89 30.05
CA LYS A 314 -9.76 11.55 30.70
C LYS A 314 -9.66 10.43 29.67
N ILE A 315 -10.49 10.43 28.63
CA ILE A 315 -10.42 9.43 27.54
C ILE A 315 -9.12 9.56 26.75
N TYR A 316 -8.69 10.78 26.45
CA TYR A 316 -7.40 11.02 25.79
C TYR A 316 -6.25 10.41 26.60
N TYR A 317 -6.20 10.65 27.91
CA TYR A 317 -5.16 10.08 28.77
C TYR A 317 -5.28 8.55 28.93
N LEU A 318 -6.50 8.02 29.03
CA LEU A 318 -6.75 6.57 29.13
C LEU A 318 -6.31 5.82 27.87
N SER A 319 -6.66 6.33 26.69
CA SER A 319 -6.25 5.77 25.38
C SER A 319 -4.82 6.15 24.99
N ASN A 320 -4.21 7.09 25.73
CA ASN A 320 -2.96 7.74 25.37
C ASN A 320 -2.98 8.20 23.88
N GLY A 321 -4.07 8.83 23.45
CA GLY A 321 -4.26 9.35 22.08
C GLY A 321 -4.44 8.32 20.97
N ASN A 322 -4.72 7.04 21.28
CA ASN A 322 -4.99 6.02 20.26
C ASN A 322 -6.37 6.25 19.61
N GLY A 323 -6.40 6.47 18.29
CA GLY A 323 -7.63 6.85 17.59
C GLY A 323 -8.74 5.79 17.64
N ALA A 324 -8.39 4.50 17.55
CA ALA A 324 -9.39 3.43 17.62
C ALA A 324 -9.95 3.25 19.04
N GLU A 325 -9.08 3.30 20.06
CA GLU A 325 -9.51 3.23 21.45
C GLU A 325 -10.33 4.45 21.84
N MET A 326 -9.94 5.65 21.42
CA MET A 326 -10.72 6.86 21.65
C MET A 326 -12.12 6.73 21.05
N ARG A 327 -12.25 6.28 19.79
CA ARG A 327 -13.55 6.06 19.14
C ARG A 327 -14.44 5.11 19.92
N TRP A 328 -13.88 4.01 20.43
CA TRP A 328 -14.62 3.04 21.24
C TRP A 328 -14.95 3.58 22.64
N LEU A 329 -14.05 4.31 23.29
CA LEU A 329 -14.23 4.82 24.66
C LEU A 329 -15.22 5.98 24.74
N VAL A 330 -15.34 6.80 23.68
CA VAL A 330 -16.22 7.97 23.70
C VAL A 330 -17.70 7.61 23.84
N SER A 331 -18.12 6.42 23.42
CA SER A 331 -19.50 5.95 23.62
C SER A 331 -19.85 5.70 25.10
N PHE A 332 -18.84 5.57 25.96
CA PHE A 332 -19.01 5.35 27.40
C PHE A 332 -18.96 6.64 28.22
N ILE A 333 -18.85 7.81 27.57
CA ILE A 333 -19.04 9.09 28.25
C ILE A 333 -20.53 9.18 28.64
N GLN A 334 -20.82 8.92 29.91
CA GLN A 334 -22.14 9.08 30.54
C GLN A 334 -22.28 10.44 31.20
#